data_AF-A0A5C6LL46-F1
#
_entry.id   AF-A0A5C6LL46-F1
#
_cell.length_a   1.000
_cell.length_b   1.000
_cell.length_c   1.000
_cell.angle_alpha   90.00
_cell.angle_beta   90.00
_cell.angle_gamma   90.00
#
_symmetry.space_group_name_H-M   'P 1'
#
loop_
_entity.id
_entity.type
_entity.pdbx_description
1 polymer ?
#
loop_
_entity_poly.entity_id
_entity_poly.type
_entity_poly.pdbx_seq_one_letter_code
_entity_poly.pdbx_strand_id
1 'polypeptide(L)'
;MKHRNMIRFFFVAFPIAALSACTHGPSTPKGDIPLDQSRAFEHVIPIEEARSLRQGYLAGRKELQAKLGGNYLDSAFNIPEGETFNRHAIAAILNAKGADGLRIYFGKDQKGQVRLVLLPVDAEGKDILTTLVAREKAANVPGVSSAKAGSMDQAMESGQRCPPLCKSAL
;
A
#
# COMPACT_ATOMS: atom_id res chain seq x y z
N MET A 1 -84.50 -12.89 -28.48
CA MET A 1 -83.41 -13.14 -29.46
C MET A 1 -82.21 -12.30 -29.02
N LYS A 2 -81.33 -12.73 -28.11
CA LYS A 2 -80.21 -13.69 -28.28
C LYS A 2 -79.49 -13.54 -29.62
N HIS A 3 -78.45 -12.71 -29.66
CA HIS A 3 -77.24 -12.98 -30.45
C HIS A 3 -76.01 -12.34 -29.80
N ARG A 4 -75.01 -13.19 -29.56
CA ARG A 4 -73.63 -12.93 -29.15
C ARG A 4 -72.84 -12.30 -30.30
N ASN A 5 -71.89 -11.42 -29.99
CA ASN A 5 -70.57 -11.29 -30.66
C ASN A 5 -69.75 -10.25 -29.89
N MET A 6 -68.89 -10.62 -28.93
CA MET A 6 -67.55 -11.22 -29.10
C MET A 6 -66.61 -10.35 -29.95
N ILE A 7 -66.14 -9.24 -29.37
CA ILE A 7 -65.00 -8.46 -29.89
C ILE A 7 -63.77 -8.82 -29.06
N ARG A 8 -62.74 -9.28 -29.77
CA ARG A 8 -61.52 -9.88 -29.26
C ARG A 8 -60.65 -8.85 -28.53
N PHE A 9 -60.21 -9.20 -27.33
CA PHE A 9 -59.10 -8.55 -26.63
C PHE A 9 -57.81 -8.77 -27.43
N PHE A 10 -57.26 -7.70 -28.01
CA PHE A 10 -55.86 -7.71 -28.43
C PHE A 10 -55.00 -7.26 -27.24
N PHE A 11 -54.51 -8.25 -26.49
CA PHE A 11 -53.39 -8.07 -25.57
C PHE A 11 -52.14 -7.77 -26.41
N VAL A 12 -51.76 -6.50 -26.52
CA VAL A 12 -50.44 -6.12 -26.99
C VAL A 12 -49.49 -6.24 -25.80
N ALA A 13 -48.91 -7.42 -25.64
CA ALA A 13 -47.78 -7.62 -24.73
C ALA A 13 -46.54 -6.96 -25.36
N PHE A 14 -46.20 -5.77 -24.90
CA PHE A 14 -44.90 -5.15 -25.18
C PHE A 14 -43.87 -5.78 -24.23
N PRO A 15 -42.88 -6.56 -24.71
CA PRO A 15 -41.79 -6.97 -23.86
C PRO A 15 -40.89 -5.75 -23.65
N ILE A 16 -40.97 -5.15 -22.45
CA ILE A 16 -39.94 -4.22 -21.99
C ILE A 16 -38.70 -5.07 -21.74
N ALA A 17 -37.84 -5.17 -22.76
CA ALA A 17 -36.51 -5.71 -22.62
C ALA A 17 -35.74 -4.78 -21.66
N ALA A 18 -35.70 -5.15 -20.39
CA ALA A 18 -34.82 -4.57 -19.41
C ALA A 18 -33.37 -4.89 -19.82
N LEU A 19 -32.79 -4.04 -20.66
CA LEU A 19 -31.35 -3.96 -20.84
C LEU A 19 -30.78 -3.39 -19.52
N SER A 20 -30.59 -4.27 -18.54
CA SER A 20 -29.61 -4.05 -17.48
C SER A 20 -28.23 -4.06 -18.13
N ALA A 21 -27.90 -2.97 -18.82
CA ALA A 21 -26.53 -2.61 -19.09
C ALA A 21 -25.91 -2.24 -17.74
N CYS A 22 -25.43 -3.25 -17.02
CA CYS A 22 -24.31 -3.05 -16.12
C CYS A 22 -23.18 -2.51 -17.00
N THR A 23 -23.04 -1.19 -17.05
CA THR A 23 -21.82 -0.53 -17.52
C THR A 23 -20.72 -1.03 -16.60
N HIS A 24 -20.10 -2.14 -17.01
CA HIS A 24 -18.78 -2.50 -16.55
C HIS A 24 -17.91 -1.31 -16.98
N GLY A 25 -17.66 -0.40 -16.03
CA GLY A 25 -16.59 0.57 -16.17
C GLY A 25 -15.32 -0.16 -16.60
N PRO A 26 -14.43 0.48 -17.37
CA PRO A 26 -13.26 -0.18 -17.92
C PRO A 26 -12.58 -0.96 -16.80
N SER A 27 -12.53 -2.28 -16.96
CA SER A 27 -11.79 -3.16 -16.07
C SER A 27 -10.35 -2.71 -16.19
N THR A 28 -9.87 -1.95 -15.21
CA THR A 28 -8.46 -1.62 -15.09
C THR A 28 -7.71 -2.95 -15.09
N PRO A 29 -6.72 -3.12 -15.97
CA PRO A 29 -5.89 -4.31 -15.94
C PRO A 29 -5.36 -4.46 -14.51
N LYS A 30 -5.53 -5.65 -13.90
CA LYS A 30 -4.79 -6.02 -12.69
C LYS A 30 -3.30 -5.80 -12.99
N GLY A 31 -2.72 -4.69 -12.54
CA GLY A 31 -1.34 -4.38 -12.88
C GLY A 31 -0.78 -3.10 -12.28
N ASP A 32 -1.53 -1.99 -12.36
CA ASP A 32 -0.94 -0.68 -12.06
C ASP A 32 -1.74 0.08 -10.99
N ILE A 33 -1.00 0.63 -10.01
CA ILE A 33 -1.50 1.66 -9.11
C ILE A 33 -1.77 2.88 -9.99
N PRO A 34 -3.01 3.41 -10.06
CA PRO A 34 -3.32 4.54 -10.92
C PRO A 34 -2.41 5.73 -10.62
N LEU A 35 -1.81 6.32 -11.66
CA LEU A 35 -0.97 7.52 -11.53
C LEU A 35 -1.76 8.76 -11.95
N ASP A 36 -2.06 9.63 -10.99
CA ASP A 36 -2.48 11.00 -11.27
C ASP A 36 -1.23 11.87 -11.48
N GLN A 37 -0.93 12.20 -12.73
CA GLN A 37 0.28 12.96 -13.07
C GLN A 37 0.30 14.36 -12.46
N SER A 38 -0.85 15.04 -12.41
CA SER A 38 -0.94 16.40 -11.89
C SER A 38 -0.67 16.42 -10.39
N ARG A 39 -1.32 15.54 -9.64
CA ARG A 39 -1.08 15.40 -8.19
C ARG A 39 0.34 14.91 -7.89
N ALA A 40 0.87 14.00 -8.70
CA ALA A 40 2.25 13.54 -8.52
C ALA A 40 3.27 14.66 -8.76
N PHE A 41 3.04 15.53 -9.75
CA PHE A 41 3.94 16.62 -10.10
C PHE A 41 4.10 17.64 -8.96
N GLU A 42 3.05 17.89 -8.17
CA GLU A 42 3.08 18.78 -6.99
C GLU A 42 4.09 18.33 -5.90
N HIS A 43 4.47 17.06 -5.90
CA HIS A 43 5.40 16.48 -4.92
C HIS A 43 6.81 16.23 -5.47
N VAL A 44 7.09 16.60 -6.73
CA VAL A 44 8.41 16.42 -7.34
C VAL A 44 9.38 17.45 -6.79
N ILE A 45 10.47 16.99 -6.17
CA ILE A 45 11.63 17.82 -5.84
C ILE A 45 12.76 17.59 -6.86
N PRO A 46 13.56 18.62 -7.19
CA PRO A 46 14.75 18.47 -8.02
C PRO A 46 15.77 17.49 -7.40
N ILE A 47 16.52 16.77 -8.24
CA ILE A 47 17.51 15.79 -7.76
C ILE A 47 18.61 16.42 -6.91
N GLU A 48 19.01 17.66 -7.20
CA GLU A 48 20.01 18.39 -6.41
C GLU A 48 19.47 18.82 -5.04
N GLU A 49 18.15 19.08 -4.93
CA GLU A 49 17.51 19.31 -3.63
C GLU A 49 17.54 18.02 -2.79
N ALA A 50 17.16 16.89 -3.38
CA ALA A 50 17.24 15.59 -2.72
C ALA A 50 18.68 15.24 -2.27
N ARG A 51 19.68 15.55 -3.10
CA ARG A 51 21.11 15.39 -2.77
C ARG A 51 21.51 16.27 -1.59
N SER A 52 21.12 17.53 -1.60
CA SER A 52 21.39 18.49 -0.52
C SER A 52 20.77 18.04 0.81
N LEU A 53 19.51 17.59 0.79
CA LEU A 53 18.82 17.04 1.96
C LEU A 53 19.56 15.83 2.54
N ARG A 54 20.00 14.88 1.70
CA ARG A 54 20.78 13.73 2.15
C ARG A 54 22.13 14.15 2.75
N GLN A 55 22.86 15.03 2.08
CA GLN A 55 24.15 15.50 2.57
C GLN A 55 24.02 16.23 3.91
N GLY A 56 23.00 17.06 4.07
CA GLY A 56 22.67 17.73 5.33
C GLY A 56 22.41 16.74 6.46
N TYR A 57 21.63 15.69 6.20
CA TYR A 57 21.40 14.61 7.18
C TYR A 57 22.69 13.89 7.57
N LEU A 58 23.53 13.50 6.61
CA LEU A 58 24.81 12.82 6.89
C LEU A 58 25.77 13.71 7.68
N ALA A 59 25.85 15.00 7.33
CA ALA A 59 26.66 15.97 8.05
C ALA A 59 26.18 16.15 9.49
N GLY A 60 24.86 16.34 9.69
CA GLY A 60 24.25 16.47 11.02
C GLY A 60 24.45 15.23 11.88
N ARG A 61 24.36 14.02 11.29
CA ARG A 61 24.69 12.77 11.99
C ARG A 61 26.14 12.72 12.46
N LYS A 62 27.07 13.09 11.59
CA LYS A 62 28.51 13.14 11.93
C LYS A 62 28.77 14.15 13.04
N GLU A 63 28.15 15.32 12.97
CA GLU A 63 28.26 16.35 14.01
C GLU A 63 27.72 15.84 15.36
N LEU A 64 26.54 15.22 15.35
CA LEU A 64 25.94 14.66 16.55
C LEU A 64 26.84 13.57 17.16
N GLN A 65 27.41 12.67 16.36
CA GLN A 65 28.35 11.65 16.84
C GLN A 65 29.60 12.29 17.46
N ALA A 66 30.12 13.37 16.88
CA ALA A 66 31.31 14.06 17.41
C ALA A 66 31.06 14.72 18.78
N LYS A 67 29.81 15.06 19.10
CA LYS A 67 29.40 15.58 20.42
C LYS A 67 29.15 14.47 21.45
N LEU A 68 29.07 13.22 21.02
CA LEU A 68 28.79 12.05 21.85
C LEU A 68 30.08 11.26 22.11
N GLY A 69 30.16 10.60 23.26
CA GLY A 69 31.28 9.72 23.57
C GLY A 69 31.28 8.45 22.73
N GLY A 70 32.45 8.01 22.27
CA GLY A 70 32.64 6.71 21.60
C GLY A 70 31.88 6.59 20.28
N ASN A 71 31.22 5.46 20.05
CA ASN A 71 30.38 5.17 18.87
C ASN A 71 28.89 5.08 19.25
N TYR A 72 28.45 5.95 20.17
CA TYR A 72 27.12 5.86 20.77
C TYR A 72 25.97 5.85 19.75
N LEU A 73 25.99 6.67 18.69
CA LEU A 73 24.90 6.65 17.71
C LEU A 73 24.83 5.33 16.97
N ASP A 74 25.98 4.77 16.58
CA ASP A 74 26.05 3.52 15.82
C ASP A 74 25.69 2.31 16.70
N SER A 75 26.01 2.35 17.99
CA SER A 75 25.73 1.26 18.94
C SER A 75 24.33 1.32 19.56
N ALA A 76 23.85 2.51 19.94
CA ALA A 76 22.59 2.69 20.66
C ALA A 76 21.39 2.86 19.73
N PHE A 77 21.56 3.52 18.58
CA PHE A 77 20.47 3.78 17.65
C PHE A 77 20.64 3.06 16.32
N ASN A 78 21.86 2.96 15.80
CA ASN A 78 22.16 2.24 14.56
C ASN A 78 21.18 2.60 13.42
N ILE A 79 20.98 3.90 13.22
CA ILE A 79 20.02 4.43 12.25
C ILE A 79 20.57 4.18 10.84
N PRO A 80 19.80 3.59 9.90
CA PRO A 80 20.26 3.44 8.53
C PRO A 80 20.45 4.80 7.83
N GLU A 81 21.34 4.87 6.85
CA GLU A 81 21.40 6.03 5.95
C GLU A 81 20.26 6.03 4.93
N GLY A 82 19.78 4.84 4.57
CA GLY A 82 18.60 4.61 3.75
C GLY A 82 18.21 3.13 3.76
N GLU A 83 16.99 2.84 3.32
CA GLU A 83 16.51 1.47 3.09
C GLU A 83 15.81 1.37 1.73
N THR A 84 15.95 0.22 1.08
CA THR A 84 15.22 -0.13 -0.13
C THR A 84 14.06 -1.05 0.21
N PHE A 85 12.88 -0.77 -0.34
CA PHE A 85 11.68 -1.58 -0.13
C PHE A 85 11.30 -2.34 -1.39
N ASN A 86 10.69 -3.51 -1.19
CA ASN A 86 10.15 -4.28 -2.30
C ASN A 86 8.94 -3.56 -2.92
N ARG A 87 8.91 -3.41 -4.24
CA ARG A 87 7.79 -2.79 -4.99
C ARG A 87 6.43 -3.39 -4.62
N HIS A 88 6.33 -4.70 -4.44
CA HIS A 88 5.07 -5.38 -4.09
C HIS A 88 4.63 -5.08 -2.66
N ALA A 89 5.56 -4.84 -1.73
CA ALA A 89 5.20 -4.40 -0.38
C ALA A 89 4.59 -2.99 -0.41
N ILE A 90 5.17 -2.08 -1.19
CA ILE A 90 4.62 -0.73 -1.41
C ILE A 90 3.24 -0.83 -2.08
N ALA A 91 3.09 -1.68 -3.10
CA ALA A 91 1.80 -1.88 -3.76
C ALA A 91 0.73 -2.44 -2.82
N ALA A 92 1.08 -3.37 -1.92
CA ALA A 92 0.14 -3.90 -0.93
C ALA A 92 -0.37 -2.81 0.02
N ILE A 93 0.51 -1.87 0.41
CA ILE A 93 0.14 -0.70 1.23
C ILE A 93 -0.79 0.23 0.45
N LEU A 94 -0.39 0.64 -0.75
CA LEU A 94 -1.15 1.61 -1.55
C LEU A 94 -2.48 1.06 -2.08
N ASN A 95 -2.63 -0.26 -2.17
CA ASN A 95 -3.88 -0.92 -2.53
C ASN A 95 -4.78 -1.25 -1.31
N ALA A 96 -4.34 -0.94 -0.09
CA ALA A 96 -5.19 -1.12 1.08
C ALA A 96 -6.45 -0.25 0.94
N LYS A 97 -7.61 -0.79 1.31
CA LYS A 97 -8.89 -0.09 1.14
C LYS A 97 -8.88 1.22 1.92
N GLY A 98 -9.12 2.33 1.22
CA GLY A 98 -9.16 3.67 1.80
C GLY A 98 -7.78 4.34 1.93
N ALA A 99 -6.70 3.71 1.45
CA ALA A 99 -5.38 4.34 1.47
C ALA A 99 -5.33 5.53 0.49
N ASP A 100 -4.92 6.69 0.99
CA ASP A 100 -4.59 7.89 0.23
C ASP A 100 -3.06 8.18 0.26
N GLY A 101 -2.31 7.39 1.03
CA GLY A 101 -0.86 7.48 1.09
C GLY A 101 -0.22 6.38 1.94
N LEU A 102 1.05 6.60 2.30
CA LEU A 102 1.80 5.78 3.23
C LEU A 102 2.50 6.64 4.27
N ARG A 103 2.69 6.08 5.47
CA ARG A 103 3.50 6.66 6.54
C ARG A 103 4.66 5.73 6.88
N ILE A 104 5.81 6.33 7.18
CA ILE A 104 7.02 5.61 7.59
C ILE A 104 7.33 6.02 9.03
N TYR A 105 7.38 5.05 9.93
CA TYR A 105 7.81 5.20 11.32
C TYR A 105 9.20 4.62 11.51
N PHE A 106 9.94 5.16 12.48
CA PHE A 106 11.15 4.52 13.00
C PHE A 106 10.78 3.56 14.13
N GLY A 107 11.04 2.27 13.92
CA GLY A 107 11.04 1.24 14.96
C GLY A 107 12.46 0.89 15.39
N LYS A 108 12.59 0.11 16.47
CA LYS A 108 13.85 -0.49 16.89
C LYS A 108 13.63 -1.98 17.15
N ASP A 109 14.41 -2.82 16.48
CA ASP A 109 14.27 -4.26 16.62
C ASP A 109 15.01 -4.79 17.86
N GLN A 110 14.87 -6.10 18.11
CA GLN A 110 15.49 -6.78 19.25
C GLN A 110 17.02 -6.78 19.20
N LYS A 111 17.61 -6.54 18.02
CA LYS A 111 19.06 -6.41 17.83
C LYS A 111 19.54 -4.96 18.03
N GLY A 112 18.63 -4.08 18.43
CA GLY A 112 18.90 -2.66 18.65
C GLY A 112 19.02 -1.85 17.36
N GLN A 113 18.68 -2.43 16.22
CA GLN A 113 18.74 -1.76 14.93
C GLN A 113 17.50 -0.91 14.73
N VAL A 114 17.66 0.35 14.36
CA VAL A 114 16.52 1.15 13.89
C VAL A 114 16.06 0.61 12.53
N ARG A 115 14.75 0.50 12.38
CA ARG A 115 14.05 -0.07 11.22
C ARG A 115 12.93 0.85 10.78
N LEU A 116 12.58 0.80 9.50
CA LEU A 116 11.49 1.60 8.96
C LEU A 116 10.21 0.76 8.86
N VAL A 117 9.16 1.19 9.55
CA VAL A 117 7.84 0.53 9.59
C VAL A 117 6.86 1.32 8.73
N LEU A 118 6.27 0.67 7.74
CA LEU A 118 5.37 1.30 6.77
C LEU A 118 3.91 0.89 7.04
N LEU A 119 3.03 1.89 7.07
CA LEU A 119 1.58 1.71 7.17
C LEU A 119 0.83 2.52 6.10
N PRO A 120 -0.33 2.04 5.61
CA PRO A 120 -1.24 2.85 4.82
C PRO A 120 -1.88 3.94 5.69
N VAL A 121 -2.14 5.10 5.10
CA VAL A 121 -2.89 6.19 5.73
C VAL A 121 -4.10 6.57 4.90
N ASP A 122 -5.19 6.96 5.55
CA ASP A 122 -6.37 7.52 4.90
C ASP A 122 -6.20 9.01 4.55
N ALA A 123 -7.20 9.61 3.91
CA ALA A 123 -7.21 11.00 3.47
C ALA A 123 -7.17 12.01 4.65
N GLU A 124 -7.60 11.58 5.84
CA GLU A 124 -7.52 12.34 7.09
C GLU A 124 -6.14 12.20 7.76
N GLY A 125 -5.25 11.37 7.21
CA GLY A 125 -3.91 11.11 7.74
C GLY A 125 -3.89 10.15 8.93
N LYS A 126 -4.91 9.33 9.12
CA LYS A 126 -4.95 8.29 10.14
C LYS A 126 -4.40 6.97 9.58
N ASP A 127 -3.68 6.23 10.43
CA ASP A 127 -3.17 4.91 10.05
C ASP A 127 -4.33 3.92 9.85
N ILE A 128 -4.29 3.20 8.74
CA ILE A 128 -5.24 2.13 8.43
C ILE A 128 -4.66 0.81 8.96
N LEU A 129 -5.32 0.24 9.97
CA LEU A 129 -4.98 -1.06 10.52
C LEU A 129 -5.78 -2.13 9.76
N THR A 130 -5.06 -2.97 9.01
CA THR A 130 -5.68 -4.02 8.20
C THR A 130 -4.68 -5.13 7.86
N THR A 131 -5.17 -6.25 7.35
CA THR A 131 -4.34 -7.27 6.70
C THR A 131 -3.95 -6.81 5.29
N LEU A 132 -2.66 -6.61 5.06
CA LEU A 132 -2.11 -6.14 3.77
C LEU A 132 -1.93 -7.27 2.75
N VAL A 133 -1.48 -8.43 3.21
CA VAL A 133 -1.32 -9.64 2.40
C VAL A 133 -1.91 -10.82 3.16
N ALA A 134 -3.01 -11.35 2.63
CA ALA A 134 -3.54 -12.61 3.10
C ALA A 134 -2.53 -13.72 2.78
N ARG A 135 -2.11 -14.48 3.79
CA ARG A 135 -1.54 -15.80 3.51
C ARG A 135 -2.67 -16.65 2.97
N GLU A 136 -2.63 -17.00 1.70
CA GLU A 136 -3.56 -17.99 1.17
C GLU A 136 -3.45 -19.24 2.05
N LYS A 137 -4.59 -19.65 2.62
CA LYS A 137 -4.64 -20.85 3.46
C LYS A 137 -4.12 -22.04 2.65
N ALA A 138 -3.39 -22.90 3.35
CA ALA A 138 -2.92 -24.19 2.91
C ALA A 138 -3.87 -24.87 1.92
N ALA A 139 -3.30 -25.46 0.87
CA ALA A 139 -3.98 -26.33 -0.07
C ALA A 139 -5.07 -27.13 0.64
N ASN A 140 -6.28 -27.14 0.08
CA ASN A 140 -7.45 -27.79 0.66
C ASN A 140 -7.21 -29.31 0.62
N VAL A 141 -6.54 -29.85 1.63
CA VAL A 141 -6.30 -31.29 1.79
C VAL A 141 -7.58 -31.89 2.41
N PRO A 142 -8.25 -32.83 1.75
CA PRO A 142 -9.43 -33.49 2.31
C PRO A 142 -9.11 -34.09 3.68
N GLY A 143 -9.87 -33.72 4.72
CA GLY A 143 -9.70 -34.23 6.08
C GLY A 143 -8.90 -33.33 7.04
N VAL A 144 -8.35 -32.20 6.59
CA VAL A 144 -7.64 -31.25 7.47
C VAL A 144 -8.46 -29.96 7.61
N SER A 145 -8.91 -29.66 8.83
CA SER A 145 -9.69 -28.45 9.10
C SER A 145 -8.85 -27.20 8.78
N SER A 146 -9.32 -26.36 7.86
CA SER A 146 -8.59 -25.15 7.48
C SER A 146 -8.53 -24.18 8.66
N ALA A 147 -7.40 -24.16 9.37
CA ALA A 147 -7.17 -23.22 10.46
C ALA A 147 -7.45 -21.79 9.95
N LYS A 148 -8.40 -21.09 10.57
CA LYS A 148 -8.59 -19.65 10.35
C LYS A 148 -7.33 -18.97 10.91
N ALA A 149 -6.41 -18.61 10.04
CA ALA A 149 -5.43 -17.59 10.37
C ALA A 149 -6.22 -16.35 10.81
N GLY A 150 -6.09 -15.94 12.07
CA GLY A 150 -6.68 -14.70 12.54
C GLY A 150 -6.18 -13.57 11.63
N SER A 151 -7.10 -12.72 11.16
CA SER A 151 -6.74 -11.48 10.48
C SER A 151 -6.03 -10.58 11.48
N MET A 152 -4.72 -10.73 11.59
CA MET A 152 -3.88 -9.80 12.33
C MET A 152 -3.60 -8.62 11.40
N ASP A 153 -3.73 -7.41 11.92
CA ASP A 153 -3.30 -6.21 11.22
C ASP A 153 -1.81 -6.31 10.93
N GLN A 154 -1.40 -5.80 9.77
CA GLN A 154 -0.05 -5.95 9.25
C GLN A 154 0.56 -4.58 8.96
N ALA A 155 1.86 -4.48 9.17
CA ALA A 155 2.73 -3.41 8.69
C ALA A 155 3.87 -4.03 7.88
N MET A 156 4.53 -3.24 7.03
CA MET A 156 5.69 -3.69 6.27
C MET A 156 6.97 -3.10 6.84
N GLU A 157 7.95 -3.93 7.21
CA GLU A 157 9.21 -3.48 7.85
C GLU A 157 10.46 -4.16 7.27
N SER A 158 10.32 -4.92 6.18
CA SER A 158 11.42 -5.69 5.56
C SER A 158 12.25 -4.87 4.55
N GLY A 159 12.69 -3.67 4.93
CA GLY A 159 13.60 -2.85 4.12
C GLY A 159 15.05 -3.40 4.11
N GLN A 160 15.75 -3.20 2.99
CA GLN A 160 17.17 -3.57 2.82
C GLN A 160 18.05 -2.34 3.04
N ARG A 161 18.94 -2.39 4.02
CA ARG A 161 19.82 -1.26 4.40
C ARG A 161 20.78 -0.87 3.28
N CYS A 162 20.89 0.43 3.09
CA CYS A 162 21.69 1.07 2.07
C CYS A 162 22.49 2.21 2.70
N PRO A 163 23.85 2.14 2.74
CA PRO A 163 24.73 1.00 2.43
C PRO A 163 24.59 -0.18 3.44
N PRO A 164 25.15 -1.39 3.17
CA PRO A 164 26.07 -1.75 2.07
C PRO A 164 25.41 -2.37 0.83
N LEU A 165 24.10 -2.63 0.83
CA LEU A 165 23.47 -3.41 -0.24
C LEU A 165 23.20 -2.62 -1.53
N CYS A 166 23.25 -1.29 -1.47
CA CYS A 166 23.13 -0.42 -2.65
C CYS A 166 24.48 -0.21 -3.35
N LYS A 167 24.48 -0.27 -4.68
CA LYS A 167 25.67 0.03 -5.51
C LYS A 167 25.95 1.53 -5.64
N SER A 168 24.94 2.37 -5.50
CA SER A 168 25.03 3.83 -5.59
C SER A 168 24.04 4.47 -4.63
N ALA A 169 24.53 5.33 -3.74
CA ALA A 169 23.69 6.19 -2.91
C ALA A 169 23.74 7.63 -3.45
N LEU A 170 22.68 8.40 -3.22
CA LEU A 170 22.44 9.73 -3.81
C LEU A 170 23.46 10.80 -3.43
#